data_AF-A0A953YJP1-F1
#
_entry.id   AF-A0A953YJP1-F1
#
_cell.length_a   1.000
_cell.length_b   1.000
_cell.length_c   1.000
_cell.angle_alpha   90.00
_cell.angle_beta   90.00
_cell.angle_gamma   90.00
#
_symmetry.space_group_name_H-M   'P 1'
#
loop_
_entity.id
_entity.type
_entity.pdbx_description
1 polymer ?
#
loop_
_entity_poly.entity_id
_entity_poly.type
_entity_poly.pdbx_seq_one_letter_code
_entity_poly.pdbx_strand_id
1 'polypeptide(L)'
;MSVARPVTFSLVALALLLILGVALALQHPRFGAAPKGERLASLQGSPHYADGAFHNAVETPVLLDGESVPSIIVGNLLGRRENLRPEG
;
A
#
# COMPACT_ATOMS: atom_id res chain seq x y z
N MET A 1 -19.61 -37.43 -10.06
CA MET A 1 -19.75 -36.06 -9.48
C MET A 1 -18.46 -35.31 -9.77
N SER A 2 -18.51 -34.20 -10.52
CA SER A 2 -17.30 -33.48 -10.97
C SER A 2 -16.64 -32.72 -9.80
N VAL A 3 -15.42 -33.13 -9.44
CA VAL A 3 -14.59 -32.57 -8.35
C VAL A 3 -14.20 -31.11 -8.62
N ALA A 4 -14.35 -30.62 -9.85
CA ALA A 4 -14.03 -29.24 -10.22
C ALA A 4 -14.91 -28.19 -9.52
N ARG A 5 -16.18 -28.53 -9.23
CA ARG A 5 -17.12 -27.60 -8.56
C ARG A 5 -16.70 -27.28 -7.12
N PRO A 6 -16.47 -28.26 -6.22
CA PRO A 6 -16.03 -27.96 -4.85
C PRO A 6 -14.67 -27.25 -4.80
N VAL A 7 -13.71 -27.63 -5.66
CA VAL A 7 -12.40 -26.95 -5.73
C VAL A 7 -12.55 -25.46 -6.09
N THR A 8 -13.42 -25.15 -7.06
CA THR A 8 -13.70 -23.75 -7.44
C THR A 8 -14.29 -22.97 -6.26
N PHE A 9 -15.25 -23.56 -5.52
CA PHE A 9 -15.82 -22.90 -4.34
C PHE A 9 -14.78 -22.68 -3.23
N SER A 10 -13.91 -23.65 -2.98
CA SER A 10 -12.82 -23.50 -2.00
C SER A 10 -11.85 -22.38 -2.36
N LEU A 11 -11.46 -22.27 -3.64
CA LEU A 11 -10.58 -21.21 -4.11
C LEU A 11 -11.22 -19.82 -3.99
N VAL A 12 -12.50 -19.69 -4.34
CA VAL A 12 -13.24 -18.44 -4.18
C VAL A 12 -13.36 -18.07 -2.70
N ALA A 13 -13.66 -19.03 -1.83
CA ALA A 13 -13.74 -18.79 -0.39
C ALA A 13 -12.39 -18.32 0.18
N LEU A 14 -11.28 -18.95 -0.23
CA LEU A 14 -9.95 -18.52 0.19
C LEU A 14 -9.63 -17.10 -0.29
N ALA A 15 -9.93 -16.77 -1.56
CA ALA A 15 -9.72 -15.44 -2.09
C ALA A 15 -10.52 -14.38 -1.32
N LEU A 16 -11.79 -14.67 -1.02
CA LEU A 16 -12.63 -13.77 -0.22
C LEU A 16 -12.09 -13.58 1.21
N LEU A 17 -11.61 -14.64 1.85
CA LEU A 17 -10.98 -14.56 3.17
C LEU A 17 -9.71 -13.70 3.15
N LEU A 18 -8.88 -13.82 2.12
CA LEU A 18 -7.68 -13.00 1.96
C LEU A 18 -8.04 -11.52 1.74
N ILE A 19 -9.01 -11.23 0.87
CA ILE A 19 -9.49 -9.86 0.62
C ILE A 19 -10.01 -9.25 1.92
N LEU A 20 -10.83 -9.99 2.67
CA LEU A 20 -11.37 -9.54 3.96
C LEU A 20 -10.24 -9.30 4.97
N GLY A 21 -9.26 -10.20 5.05
CA GLY A 21 -8.09 -10.05 5.92
C GLY A 21 -7.29 -8.79 5.61
N VAL A 22 -7.03 -8.51 4.33
CA VAL A 22 -6.34 -7.28 3.90
C VAL A 22 -7.17 -6.04 4.24
N ALA A 23 -8.47 -6.06 3.98
CA ALA A 23 -9.35 -4.92 4.29
C ALA A 23 -9.34 -4.58 5.79
N LEU A 24 -9.41 -5.58 6.66
CA LEU A 24 -9.32 -5.40 8.11
C LEU A 24 -7.92 -4.96 8.55
N ALA A 25 -6.86 -5.50 7.95
CA ALA A 25 -5.49 -5.11 8.25
C ALA A 25 -5.24 -3.63 7.93
N LEU A 26 -5.74 -3.13 6.80
CA LEU A 26 -5.61 -1.71 6.40
C LEU A 26 -6.39 -0.75 7.32
N GLN A 27 -7.38 -1.25 8.08
CA GLN A 27 -8.09 -0.47 9.09
C GLN A 27 -7.39 -0.42 10.45
N HIS A 28 -6.27 -1.14 10.61
CA HIS A 28 -5.53 -1.17 11.87
C HIS A 28 -4.91 0.20 12.20
N PRO A 29 -4.99 0.70 13.45
CA PRO A 29 -4.52 2.04 13.82
C PRO A 29 -3.05 2.35 13.46
N ARG A 30 -2.21 1.33 13.36
CA ARG A 30 -0.79 1.44 12.94
C ARG A 30 -0.63 2.03 11.53
N PHE A 31 -1.60 1.84 10.63
CA PHE A 31 -1.57 2.44 9.29
C PHE A 31 -2.05 3.91 9.29
N GLY A 32 -2.61 4.38 10.41
CA GLY A 32 -3.19 5.72 10.51
C GLY A 32 -4.58 5.81 9.91
N ALA A 33 -5.16 7.01 9.99
CA ALA A 33 -6.47 7.32 9.45
C ALA A 33 -6.37 8.42 8.39
N ALA A 34 -7.28 8.42 7.42
CA ALA A 34 -7.42 9.53 6.50
C ALA A 34 -7.66 10.85 7.28
N PRO A 35 -7.06 11.98 6.84
CA PRO A 35 -7.24 13.26 7.50
C PRO A 35 -8.71 13.70 7.45
N LYS A 36 -9.21 14.23 8.57
CA LYS A 36 -10.59 14.72 8.73
C LYS A 36 -10.60 15.99 9.56
N GLY A 37 -11.70 16.76 9.49
CA GLY A 37 -11.91 17.96 10.31
C GLY A 37 -10.77 18.97 10.17
N GLU A 38 -10.29 19.50 11.29
CA GLU A 38 -9.20 20.49 11.34
C GLU A 38 -7.92 20.00 10.65
N ARG A 39 -7.58 18.70 10.76
CA ARG A 39 -6.41 18.11 10.10
C ARG A 39 -6.53 18.23 8.58
N LEU A 40 -7.73 17.97 8.04
CA LEU A 40 -8.00 18.07 6.60
C LEU A 40 -7.99 19.53 6.15
N ALA A 41 -8.64 20.43 6.91
CA ALA A 41 -8.65 21.85 6.60
C ALA A 41 -7.24 22.45 6.59
N SER A 42 -6.40 22.07 7.55
CA SER A 42 -4.99 22.47 7.59
C SER A 42 -4.21 21.96 6.37
N LEU A 43 -4.43 20.72 5.94
CA LEU A 43 -3.80 20.18 4.73
C LEU A 43 -4.26 20.93 3.48
N GLN A 44 -5.56 21.18 3.34
CA GLN A 44 -6.16 21.86 2.17
C GLN A 44 -5.79 23.34 2.09
N GLY A 45 -5.53 24.00 3.22
CA GLY A 45 -5.05 25.38 3.26
C GLY A 45 -3.56 25.53 2.93
N SER A 46 -2.82 24.43 2.75
CA SER A 46 -1.42 24.47 2.36
C SER A 46 -1.26 24.94 0.91
N PRO A 47 -0.25 25.79 0.59
CA PRO A 47 0.11 26.11 -0.79
C PRO A 47 0.48 24.88 -1.64
N HIS A 48 0.80 23.77 -0.97
CA HIS A 48 1.16 22.50 -1.59
C HIS A 48 -0.04 21.60 -1.88
N TYR A 49 -1.25 21.99 -1.52
CA TYR A 49 -2.46 21.23 -1.83
C TYR A 49 -3.10 21.77 -3.11
N ALA A 50 -3.06 20.97 -4.17
CA ALA A 50 -3.62 21.29 -5.48
C ALA A 50 -4.27 20.04 -6.08
N ASP A 51 -5.23 20.21 -6.99
CA ASP A 51 -5.87 19.09 -7.71
C ASP A 51 -6.40 17.94 -6.82
N GLY A 52 -6.78 18.25 -5.58
CA GLY A 52 -7.31 17.27 -4.62
C GLY A 52 -6.25 16.44 -3.90
N ALA A 53 -4.95 16.71 -4.11
CA ALA A 53 -3.85 15.99 -3.48
C ALA A 53 -2.79 16.95 -2.89
N PHE A 54 -1.96 16.41 -2.01
CA PHE A 54 -0.78 17.13 -1.51
C PHE A 54 0.40 16.86 -2.44
N HIS A 55 1.09 17.92 -2.85
CA HIS A 55 2.28 17.88 -3.69
C HIS A 55 3.51 18.24 -2.87
N ASN A 56 4.51 17.37 -2.81
CA ASN A 56 5.76 17.67 -2.12
C ASN A 56 6.47 18.86 -2.80
N ALA A 57 7.16 19.68 -2.01
CA ALA A 57 7.94 20.81 -2.53
C ALA A 57 9.10 20.36 -3.45
N VAL A 58 9.65 19.17 -3.18
CA VAL A 58 10.62 18.48 -4.03
C VAL A 58 9.94 17.23 -4.58
N GLU A 59 10.05 17.03 -5.89
CA GLU A 59 9.50 15.85 -6.54
C GLU A 59 10.02 14.57 -5.86
N THR A 60 9.08 13.75 -5.38
CA THR A 60 9.38 12.46 -4.77
C THR A 60 8.66 11.42 -5.60
N PRO A 61 9.27 10.99 -6.72
CA PRO A 61 8.61 10.05 -7.60
C PRO A 61 8.36 8.75 -6.83
N VAL A 62 7.19 8.16 -7.03
CA VAL A 62 6.80 6.91 -6.36
C VAL A 62 7.75 5.76 -6.74
N LEU A 63 8.32 5.83 -7.93
CA LEU A 63 9.31 4.90 -8.47
C LEU A 63 10.58 5.68 -8.79
N LEU A 64 11.74 5.10 -8.45
CA LEU A 64 13.02 5.64 -8.91
C LEU A 64 13.14 5.49 -10.43
N ASP A 65 13.96 6.34 -11.05
CA ASP A 65 14.18 6.29 -12.50
C ASP A 65 14.72 4.93 -12.93
N GLY A 66 14.04 4.30 -13.90
CA GLY A 66 14.36 2.97 -14.38
C GLY A 66 13.81 1.81 -13.54
N GLU A 67 13.11 2.09 -12.43
CA GLU A 67 12.43 1.06 -11.65
C GLU A 67 10.97 0.87 -12.07
N SER A 68 10.49 -0.36 -11.86
CA SER A 68 9.10 -0.75 -12.07
C SER A 68 8.57 -1.45 -10.83
N VAL A 69 7.26 -1.42 -10.62
CA VAL A 69 6.63 -2.11 -9.48
C VAL A 69 7.03 -3.61 -9.43
N PRO A 70 7.02 -4.38 -10.54
CA PRO A 70 7.48 -5.77 -10.51
C PRO A 70 8.95 -5.93 -10.12
N SER A 71 9.85 -5.07 -10.64
CA SER A 71 11.27 -5.15 -10.32
C SER A 71 11.53 -4.87 -8.84
N ILE A 72 10.79 -3.91 -8.25
CA ILE A 72 10.84 -3.61 -6.82
C ILE A 72 10.34 -4.80 -5.99
N ILE A 73 9.22 -5.41 -6.35
CA ILE A 73 8.67 -6.55 -5.61
C ILE A 73 9.65 -7.74 -5.64
N VAL A 74 10.14 -8.10 -6.83
CA VAL A 74 11.10 -9.21 -6.99
C VAL A 74 12.40 -8.90 -6.26
N GLY A 75 12.95 -7.69 -6.40
CA GLY A 75 14.15 -7.25 -5.71
C GLY A 75 13.97 -7.26 -4.19
N ASN A 76 12.80 -6.86 -3.69
CA ASN A 76 12.50 -6.85 -2.26
C ASN A 76 12.41 -8.25 -1.65
N LEU A 77 11.94 -9.24 -2.42
CA LEU A 77 11.75 -10.62 -1.96
C LEU A 77 13.00 -11.49 -2.12
N LEU A 78 13.78 -11.29 -3.19
CA LEU A 78 14.92 -12.14 -3.54
C LEU A 78 16.29 -11.46 -3.32
N GLY A 79 16.32 -10.14 -3.16
CA GLY A 79 17.55 -9.36 -2.97
C GLY A 79 18.10 -9.44 -1.55
N ARG A 80 19.44 -9.44 -1.44
CA ARG A 80 20.13 -9.29 -0.15
C ARG A 80 20.16 -7.82 0.24
N ARG A 81 19.78 -7.50 1.48
CA ARG A 81 19.75 -6.11 1.97
C ARG A 81 20.85 -5.87 2.99
N GLU A 82 21.62 -4.84 2.73
CA GLU A 82 22.59 -4.27 3.66
C GLU A 82 21.91 -3.12 4.42
N ASN A 83 22.47 -2.70 5.55
CA ASN A 83 21.97 -1.53 6.32
C ASN A 83 20.50 -1.63 6.79
N LEU A 84 20.01 -2.84 7.08
CA LEU A 84 18.65 -3.07 7.62
C LEU A 84 18.42 -2.45 8.99
N ARG A 85 19.48 -1.99 9.64
CA ARG A 85 19.44 -1.29 10.92
C ARG A 85 20.28 -0.02 10.78
N PRO A 86 19.77 1.14 11.22
CA PRO A 86 20.56 2.36 11.21
C PRO A 86 21.80 2.19 12.09
N GLU A 87 22.92 2.79 11.67
CA GLU A 87 24.08 2.93 12.53
C GLU A 87 23.68 3.85 13.69
N GLY A 88 23.85 3.34 14.91
CA GLY A 88 23.44 4.00 16.15
C GLY A 88 24.39 5.10 16.59
#